data_AF-A0A397FF59-F1
#
_entry.id   AF-A0A397FF59-F1
#
_cell.length_a   1.000
_cell.length_b   1.000
_cell.length_c   1.000
_cell.angle_alpha   90.00
_cell.angle_beta   90.00
_cell.angle_gamma   90.00
#
_symmetry.space_group_name_H-M   'P 1'
#
loop_
_entity.id
_entity.type
_entity.pdbx_description
1 polymer ?
#
loop_
_entity_poly.entity_id
_entity_poly.type
_entity_poly.pdbx_seq_one_letter_code
_entity_poly.pdbx_strand_id
1 'polypeptide(L)'
;MTLLSDQQKTTLAAIVSAFVAPLSEEDAAGVVAEHLKDVQDNSVARTKALEAFAQMPPPDLGVVDTIASKLAFFPADKRNEFLQVLDLLATGWGTYLLTGSTRFVPFHDLALADREHALLNLSQSRFALLRSLFRALKALSHLCTFAQQVTADTGDTNPYWEPLQYTAAELAQAGYRVLVLEQGKFHHPADSTFGEMEEYEKQYADSVFLHSVPNQVLLDGCAKLNFPVHAIPQNTNGHTHSCGFCSLGCPYGEKQGSHVTWLQDAAAAGAKFIAGCKVDKVTYTDNVATGVEGTVLDGKVPIVVRANTVVSACGGVYSPALLLRSGLQNPNIGRNMRLHPVTTIYGFLPTKVVKSWEGSIMTSVTDVVSNVHGNGYNVHNNQVMTS
;
A
#
# COMPACT_ATOMS: atom_id res chain seq x y z
N MET A 1 -18.43 -17.48 15.53
CA MET A 1 -18.50 -18.74 14.77
C MET A 1 -17.54 -18.60 13.61
N THR A 2 -16.49 -19.42 13.52
CA THR A 2 -15.43 -19.26 12.52
C THR A 2 -15.99 -19.47 11.11
N LEU A 3 -15.82 -18.47 10.24
CA LEU A 3 -16.41 -18.43 8.89
C LEU A 3 -15.81 -19.50 7.93
N LEU A 4 -14.63 -20.01 8.27
CA LEU A 4 -13.89 -21.02 7.49
C LEU A 4 -13.78 -22.34 8.28
N SER A 5 -13.88 -23.47 7.58
CA SER A 5 -13.53 -24.79 8.12
C SER A 5 -12.01 -24.93 8.29
N ASP A 6 -11.56 -25.88 9.11
CA ASP A 6 -10.12 -26.12 9.32
C ASP A 6 -9.41 -26.48 8.01
N GLN A 7 -10.04 -27.29 7.17
CA GLN A 7 -9.50 -27.65 5.85
C GLN A 7 -9.39 -26.44 4.91
N GLN A 8 -10.38 -25.53 4.91
CA GLN A 8 -10.32 -24.30 4.13
C GLN A 8 -9.22 -23.36 4.63
N LYS A 9 -9.03 -23.26 5.95
CA LYS A 9 -7.92 -22.51 6.55
C LYS A 9 -6.57 -23.08 6.13
N THR A 10 -6.39 -24.40 6.16
CA THR A 10 -5.15 -25.07 5.72
C THR A 10 -4.87 -24.82 4.23
N THR A 11 -5.87 -24.97 3.37
CA THR A 11 -5.73 -24.66 1.94
C THR A 11 -5.40 -23.19 1.69
N LEU A 12 -6.10 -22.28 2.37
CA LEU A 12 -5.86 -20.84 2.25
C LEU A 12 -4.47 -20.45 2.76
N ALA A 13 -4.01 -21.02 3.87
CA ALA A 13 -2.67 -20.82 4.40
C ALA A 13 -1.60 -21.25 3.39
N ALA A 14 -1.77 -22.40 2.73
CA ALA A 14 -0.88 -22.87 1.69
C ALA A 14 -0.87 -21.97 0.45
N ILE A 15 -2.01 -21.39 0.08
CA ILE A 15 -2.12 -20.42 -1.02
C ILE A 15 -1.40 -19.11 -0.66
N VAL A 16 -1.68 -18.55 0.53
CA VAL A 16 -1.05 -17.32 1.01
C VAL A 16 0.48 -17.49 1.06
N SER A 17 0.95 -18.62 1.59
CA SER A 17 2.38 -18.95 1.66
C SER A 17 3.03 -19.21 0.30
N ALA A 18 2.25 -19.39 -0.77
CA ALA A 18 2.78 -19.49 -2.13
C ALA A 18 2.81 -18.13 -2.84
N PHE A 19 2.00 -17.16 -2.40
CA PHE A 19 2.05 -15.77 -2.89
C PHE A 19 3.09 -14.92 -2.17
N VAL A 20 3.23 -15.15 -0.87
CA VAL A 20 4.18 -14.48 0.00
C VAL A 20 4.94 -15.59 0.70
N ALA A 21 5.86 -16.21 -0.04
CA ALA A 21 6.65 -17.32 0.48
C ALA A 21 7.62 -16.82 1.55
N PRO A 22 7.76 -17.56 2.67
CA PRO A 22 8.91 -17.34 3.53
C PRO A 22 10.17 -17.62 2.73
N LEU A 23 11.17 -16.78 2.90
CA LEU A 23 12.49 -17.04 2.32
C LEU A 23 13.07 -18.31 2.94
N SER A 24 13.86 -19.06 2.17
CA SER A 24 14.66 -20.15 2.73
C SER A 24 15.64 -19.59 3.76
N GLU A 25 16.18 -20.42 4.65
CA GLU A 25 17.20 -19.95 5.62
C GLU A 25 18.40 -19.30 4.90
N GLU A 26 18.81 -19.87 3.76
CA GLU A 26 19.89 -19.35 2.92
C GLU A 26 19.52 -18.04 2.23
N ASP A 27 18.32 -17.94 1.64
CA ASP A 27 17.86 -16.71 0.97
C ASP A 27 17.57 -15.60 1.98
N ALA A 28 17.01 -15.94 3.13
CA ALA A 28 16.77 -15.02 4.23
C ALA A 28 18.09 -14.48 4.76
N ALA A 29 19.06 -15.35 5.05
CA ALA A 29 20.40 -14.94 5.46
C ALA A 29 21.09 -14.13 4.35
N GLY A 30 20.91 -14.50 3.08
CA GLY A 30 21.47 -13.79 1.93
C GLY A 30 20.92 -12.37 1.76
N VAL A 31 19.59 -12.23 1.73
CA VAL A 31 18.88 -10.94 1.62
C VAL A 31 19.15 -10.09 2.86
N VAL A 32 19.06 -10.68 4.04
CA VAL A 32 19.34 -9.97 5.30
C VAL A 32 20.80 -9.56 5.35
N ALA A 33 21.77 -10.39 4.95
CA ALA A 33 23.19 -10.03 4.88
C ALA A 33 23.47 -8.94 3.83
N GLU A 34 22.82 -9.00 2.67
CA GLU A 34 22.97 -8.01 1.60
C GLU A 34 22.55 -6.60 2.06
N HIS A 35 21.48 -6.54 2.86
CA HIS A 35 20.86 -5.32 3.35
C HIS A 35 21.18 -5.00 4.82
N LEU A 36 21.91 -5.85 5.54
CA LEU A 36 22.22 -5.69 6.97
C LEU A 36 23.04 -4.43 7.24
N LYS A 37 23.87 -4.04 6.28
CA LYS A 37 24.63 -2.77 6.29
C LYS A 37 23.72 -1.53 6.23
N ASP A 38 22.50 -1.70 5.72
CA ASP A 38 21.49 -0.64 5.58
C ASP A 38 20.56 -0.60 6.80
N VAL A 39 20.66 -1.58 7.71
CA VAL A 39 19.90 -1.70 8.96
C VAL A 39 20.72 -1.13 10.12
N GLN A 40 20.08 -0.29 10.94
CA GLN A 40 20.77 0.47 11.98
C GLN A 40 21.29 -0.36 13.17
N ASP A 41 20.60 -1.44 13.51
CA ASP A 41 21.01 -2.47 14.48
C ASP A 41 21.29 -3.77 13.73
N ASN A 42 22.57 -4.07 13.55
CA ASN A 42 23.08 -5.28 12.92
C ASN A 42 23.54 -6.32 13.94
N SER A 43 23.07 -6.22 15.19
CA SER A 43 23.38 -7.20 16.21
C SER A 43 22.94 -8.59 15.78
N VAL A 44 23.66 -9.61 16.25
CA VAL A 44 23.30 -11.00 16.00
C VAL A 44 21.84 -11.30 16.40
N ALA A 45 21.33 -10.63 17.44
CA ALA A 45 19.94 -10.73 17.85
C ALA A 45 18.97 -10.16 16.80
N ARG A 46 19.26 -8.98 16.23
CA ARG A 46 18.41 -8.35 15.21
C ARG A 46 18.55 -9.00 13.84
N THR A 47 19.75 -9.43 13.45
CA THR A 47 19.98 -10.27 12.27
C THR A 47 19.11 -11.52 12.35
N LYS A 48 19.15 -12.24 13.48
CA LYS A 48 18.30 -13.42 13.69
C LYS A 48 16.82 -13.08 13.69
N ALA A 49 16.42 -11.92 14.20
CA ALA A 49 15.02 -11.49 14.17
C ALA A 49 14.55 -11.14 12.74
N LEU A 50 15.38 -10.50 11.93
CA LEU A 50 15.10 -10.20 10.52
C LEU A 50 15.10 -11.45 9.64
N GLU A 51 16.04 -12.36 9.89
CA GLU A 51 16.07 -13.69 9.26
C GLU A 51 14.82 -14.49 9.65
N ALA A 52 14.46 -14.52 10.93
CA ALA A 52 13.25 -15.18 11.41
C ALA A 52 11.97 -14.54 10.84
N PHE A 53 11.94 -13.22 10.69
CA PHE A 53 10.84 -12.50 10.06
C PHE A 53 10.74 -12.80 8.54
N ALA A 54 11.87 -12.78 7.83
CA ALA A 54 11.92 -13.11 6.40
C ALA A 54 11.54 -14.58 6.13
N GLN A 55 11.79 -15.45 7.10
CA GLN A 55 11.39 -16.86 7.11
C GLN A 55 9.97 -17.08 7.67
N MET A 56 9.29 -16.03 8.15
CA MET A 56 7.99 -16.19 8.80
C MET A 56 6.90 -16.44 7.75
N PRO A 57 6.17 -17.56 7.83
CA PRO A 57 5.03 -17.80 6.96
C PRO A 57 3.94 -16.77 7.26
N PRO A 58 3.35 -16.11 6.25
CA PRO A 58 2.26 -15.16 6.49
C PRO A 58 1.05 -15.72 7.24
N PRO A 59 0.69 -17.03 7.18
CA PRO A 59 -0.32 -17.59 8.06
C PRO A 59 -0.04 -17.42 9.56
N ASP A 60 1.22 -17.40 9.97
CA ASP A 60 1.64 -17.20 11.37
C ASP A 60 1.51 -15.73 11.80
N LEU A 61 1.23 -14.83 10.85
CA LEU A 61 0.99 -13.39 11.06
C LEU A 61 -0.51 -13.06 11.12
N GLY A 62 -1.38 -14.05 11.31
CA GLY A 62 -2.84 -13.85 11.42
C GLY A 62 -3.51 -13.48 10.10
N VAL A 63 -2.81 -13.63 8.96
CA VAL A 63 -3.32 -13.27 7.63
C VAL A 63 -4.54 -14.11 7.26
N VAL A 64 -4.58 -15.38 7.64
CA VAL A 64 -5.72 -16.28 7.37
C VAL A 64 -6.99 -15.81 8.09
N ASP A 65 -6.86 -15.41 9.36
CA ASP A 65 -7.99 -14.89 10.14
C ASP A 65 -8.41 -13.49 9.66
N THR A 66 -7.47 -12.70 9.16
CA THR A 66 -7.76 -11.41 8.51
C THR A 66 -8.54 -11.62 7.22
N ILE A 67 -8.13 -12.56 6.36
CA ILE A 67 -8.89 -12.91 5.15
C ILE A 67 -10.28 -13.43 5.55
N ALA A 68 -10.39 -14.30 6.56
CA ALA A 68 -11.67 -14.78 7.06
C ALA A 68 -12.59 -13.64 7.51
N SER A 69 -12.03 -12.66 8.23
CA SER A 69 -12.75 -11.46 8.67
C SER A 69 -13.18 -10.60 7.49
N LYS A 70 -12.34 -10.43 6.45
CA LYS A 70 -12.70 -9.70 5.22
C LYS A 70 -13.79 -10.42 4.41
N LEU A 71 -13.76 -11.76 4.35
CA LEU A 71 -14.78 -12.57 3.68
C LEU A 71 -16.17 -12.44 4.34
N ALA A 72 -16.24 -12.08 5.64
CA ALA A 72 -17.52 -11.82 6.30
C ALA A 72 -18.28 -10.65 5.64
N PHE A 73 -17.56 -9.68 5.07
CA PHE A 73 -18.11 -8.51 4.37
C PHE A 73 -18.42 -8.79 2.89
N PHE A 74 -18.09 -9.96 2.36
CA PHE A 74 -18.37 -10.30 0.97
C PHE A 74 -19.85 -10.65 0.79
N PRO A 75 -20.45 -10.35 -0.38
CA PRO A 75 -21.75 -10.89 -0.76
C PRO A 75 -21.79 -12.41 -0.57
N ALA A 76 -22.91 -12.92 -0.06
CA ALA A 76 -23.00 -14.31 0.39
C ALA A 76 -22.74 -15.33 -0.74
N ASP A 77 -23.19 -15.02 -1.95
CA ASP A 77 -22.92 -15.80 -3.17
C ASP A 77 -21.42 -15.84 -3.49
N LYS A 78 -20.72 -14.71 -3.46
CA LYS A 78 -19.28 -14.63 -3.76
C LYS A 78 -18.41 -15.23 -2.68
N ARG A 79 -18.81 -15.08 -1.42
CA ARG A 79 -18.21 -15.82 -0.32
C ARG A 79 -18.37 -17.33 -0.55
N ASN A 80 -19.57 -17.82 -0.83
CA ASN A 80 -19.80 -19.25 -1.02
C ASN A 80 -19.04 -19.82 -2.22
N GLU A 81 -18.99 -19.10 -3.35
CA GLU A 81 -18.16 -19.47 -4.51
C GLU A 81 -16.68 -19.60 -4.12
N PHE A 82 -16.15 -18.64 -3.35
CA PHE A 82 -14.77 -18.68 -2.88
C PHE A 82 -14.49 -19.87 -1.95
N LEU A 83 -15.41 -20.15 -1.02
CA LEU A 83 -15.31 -21.31 -0.12
C LEU A 83 -15.36 -22.64 -0.88
N GLN A 84 -16.25 -22.77 -1.86
CA GLN A 84 -16.31 -23.95 -2.74
C GLN A 84 -15.01 -24.17 -3.52
N VAL A 85 -14.34 -23.09 -3.94
CA VAL A 85 -13.03 -23.20 -4.57
C VAL A 85 -11.97 -23.69 -3.59
N LEU A 86 -11.97 -23.20 -2.34
CA LEU A 86 -11.05 -23.71 -1.31
C LEU A 86 -11.31 -25.19 -1.02
N ASP A 87 -12.57 -25.63 -0.98
CA ASP A 87 -12.94 -27.04 -0.82
C ASP A 87 -12.48 -27.88 -2.02
N LEU A 88 -12.60 -27.34 -3.23
CA LEU A 88 -12.17 -28.01 -4.45
C LEU A 88 -10.63 -28.16 -4.49
N LEU A 89 -9.90 -27.09 -4.18
CA LEU A 89 -8.44 -27.11 -4.04
C LEU A 89 -7.98 -27.97 -2.86
N ALA A 90 -8.83 -28.23 -1.87
CA ALA A 90 -8.55 -29.18 -0.80
C ALA A 90 -8.60 -30.65 -1.27
N THR A 91 -8.86 -30.92 -2.55
CA THR A 91 -8.85 -32.26 -3.15
C THR A 91 -7.81 -32.37 -4.26
N GLY A 92 -7.29 -33.59 -4.50
CA GLY A 92 -6.31 -33.82 -5.56
C GLY A 92 -6.85 -33.61 -6.98
N TRP A 93 -8.08 -34.03 -7.22
CA TRP A 93 -8.71 -33.84 -8.52
C TRP A 93 -9.09 -32.39 -8.78
N GLY A 94 -9.54 -31.65 -7.76
CA GLY A 94 -9.85 -30.24 -7.89
C GLY A 94 -8.61 -29.37 -8.09
N THR A 95 -7.52 -29.71 -7.40
CA THR A 95 -6.20 -29.11 -7.63
C THR A 95 -5.74 -29.32 -9.07
N TYR A 96 -5.77 -30.57 -9.56
CA TYR A 96 -5.45 -30.89 -10.94
C TYR A 96 -6.33 -30.11 -11.94
N LEU A 97 -7.65 -30.15 -11.73
CA LEU A 97 -8.63 -29.55 -12.65
C LEU A 97 -8.49 -28.03 -12.74
N LEU A 98 -8.37 -27.36 -11.59
CA LEU A 98 -8.31 -25.90 -11.53
C LEU A 98 -6.95 -25.39 -11.96
N THR A 99 -5.88 -26.00 -11.46
CA THR A 99 -4.52 -25.43 -11.58
C THR A 99 -3.67 -26.10 -12.66
N GLY A 100 -4.14 -27.19 -13.26
CA GLY A 100 -3.32 -27.98 -14.18
C GLY A 100 -2.08 -28.59 -13.52
N SER A 101 -2.05 -28.69 -12.19
CA SER A 101 -0.95 -29.31 -11.45
C SER A 101 -0.68 -30.72 -11.98
N THR A 102 0.58 -31.08 -12.16
CA THR A 102 0.98 -32.42 -12.61
C THR A 102 0.78 -33.48 -11.52
N ARG A 103 0.61 -33.05 -10.26
CA ARG A 103 0.38 -33.93 -9.12
C ARG A 103 -1.10 -33.95 -8.74
N PHE A 104 -1.62 -35.15 -8.49
CA PHE A 104 -3.02 -35.38 -8.14
C PHE A 104 -3.23 -35.45 -6.62
N VAL A 105 -2.85 -34.39 -5.91
CA VAL A 105 -2.94 -34.26 -4.44
C VAL A 105 -3.56 -32.90 -4.08
N PRO A 106 -4.19 -32.76 -2.90
CA PRO A 106 -4.70 -31.47 -2.42
C PRO A 106 -3.67 -30.35 -2.56
N PHE A 107 -4.12 -29.12 -2.81
CA PHE A 107 -3.24 -27.98 -3.04
C PHE A 107 -2.31 -27.72 -1.86
N HIS A 108 -2.82 -27.90 -0.63
CA HIS A 108 -2.01 -27.79 0.58
C HIS A 108 -0.98 -28.91 0.76
N ASP A 109 -1.09 -30.03 0.04
CA ASP A 109 -0.10 -31.11 0.06
C ASP A 109 0.97 -30.98 -1.05
N LEU A 110 0.80 -30.03 -1.97
CA LEU A 110 1.84 -29.71 -2.96
C LEU A 110 3.08 -29.11 -2.26
N ALA A 111 4.27 -29.39 -2.78
CA ALA A 111 5.47 -28.66 -2.39
C ALA A 111 5.37 -27.19 -2.82
N LEU A 112 6.11 -26.28 -2.18
CA LEU A 112 6.02 -24.83 -2.46
C LEU A 112 6.20 -24.51 -3.95
N ALA A 113 7.24 -25.03 -4.60
CA ALA A 113 7.47 -24.82 -6.03
C ALA A 113 6.31 -25.34 -6.90
N ASP A 114 5.68 -26.46 -6.50
CA ASP A 114 4.50 -27.00 -7.18
C ASP A 114 3.25 -26.14 -6.93
N ARG A 115 3.11 -25.53 -5.74
CA ARG A 115 2.04 -24.57 -5.42
C ARG A 115 2.19 -23.29 -6.25
N GLU A 116 3.40 -22.75 -6.32
CA GLU A 116 3.71 -21.56 -7.12
C GLU A 116 3.42 -21.82 -8.60
N HIS A 117 3.87 -22.96 -9.13
CA HIS A 117 3.60 -23.35 -10.50
C HIS A 117 2.10 -23.56 -10.76
N ALA A 118 1.37 -24.19 -9.82
CA ALA A 118 -0.08 -24.33 -9.88
C ALA A 118 -0.82 -22.97 -9.90
N LEU A 119 -0.38 -22.01 -9.08
CA LEU A 119 -0.93 -20.64 -9.10
C LEU A 119 -0.55 -19.89 -10.38
N LEU A 120 0.69 -20.04 -10.86
CA LEU A 120 1.11 -19.46 -12.14
C LEU A 120 0.29 -20.01 -13.31
N ASN A 121 -0.01 -21.30 -13.33
CA ASN A 121 -0.92 -21.91 -14.29
C ASN A 121 -2.33 -21.32 -14.22
N LEU A 122 -2.86 -21.06 -13.02
CA LEU A 122 -4.13 -20.33 -12.88
C LEU A 122 -4.03 -18.94 -13.53
N SER A 123 -2.92 -18.22 -13.29
CA SER A 123 -2.68 -16.88 -13.83
C SER A 123 -2.55 -16.84 -15.36
N GLN A 124 -2.01 -17.90 -15.95
CA GLN A 124 -1.76 -18.07 -17.39
C GLN A 124 -2.83 -18.91 -18.09
N SER A 125 -3.82 -19.41 -17.35
CA SER A 125 -4.87 -20.29 -17.88
C SER A 125 -5.56 -19.63 -19.06
N ARG A 126 -6.01 -20.42 -20.05
CA ARG A 126 -6.84 -19.93 -21.16
C ARG A 126 -8.27 -19.57 -20.75
N PHE A 127 -8.71 -20.03 -19.57
CA PHE A 127 -10.06 -19.78 -19.06
C PHE A 127 -10.08 -18.53 -18.18
N ALA A 128 -10.99 -17.58 -18.44
CA ALA A 128 -11.00 -16.29 -17.74
C ALA A 128 -11.30 -16.44 -16.24
N LEU A 129 -12.17 -17.37 -15.88
CA LEU A 129 -12.55 -17.65 -14.49
C LEU A 129 -11.35 -18.08 -13.63
N LEU A 130 -10.47 -18.93 -14.14
CA LEU A 130 -9.28 -19.39 -13.41
C LEU A 130 -8.25 -18.27 -13.20
N ARG A 131 -8.09 -17.38 -14.19
CA ARG A 131 -7.25 -16.18 -14.04
C ARG A 131 -7.84 -15.19 -13.03
N SER A 132 -9.17 -15.03 -13.02
CA SER A 132 -9.88 -14.20 -12.04
C SER A 132 -9.70 -14.76 -10.63
N LEU A 133 -9.81 -16.08 -10.46
CA LEU A 133 -9.53 -16.77 -9.21
C LEU A 133 -8.10 -16.50 -8.71
N PHE A 134 -7.08 -16.63 -9.58
CA PHE A 134 -5.70 -16.29 -9.22
C PHE A 134 -5.56 -14.85 -8.72
N ARG A 135 -6.19 -13.88 -9.42
CA ARG A 135 -6.14 -12.46 -9.02
C ARG A 135 -6.81 -12.25 -7.67
N ALA A 136 -7.94 -12.90 -7.40
CA ALA A 136 -8.65 -12.81 -6.12
C ALA A 136 -7.79 -13.40 -4.98
N LEU A 137 -7.21 -14.59 -5.18
CA LEU A 137 -6.33 -15.22 -4.21
C LEU A 137 -5.07 -14.37 -3.94
N LYS A 138 -4.43 -13.83 -4.99
CA LYS A 138 -3.27 -12.95 -4.89
C LYS A 138 -3.60 -11.64 -4.15
N ALA A 139 -4.68 -10.98 -4.54
CA ALA A 139 -5.08 -9.70 -3.98
C ALA A 139 -5.45 -9.84 -2.50
N LEU A 140 -6.23 -10.87 -2.14
CA LEU A 140 -6.55 -11.15 -0.74
C LEU A 140 -5.31 -11.47 0.09
N SER A 141 -4.41 -12.30 -0.44
CA SER A 141 -3.14 -12.62 0.22
C SER A 141 -2.32 -11.35 0.46
N HIS A 142 -1.98 -10.59 -0.58
CA HIS A 142 -1.14 -9.40 -0.45
C HIS A 142 -1.79 -8.28 0.36
N LEU A 143 -3.10 -8.02 0.19
CA LEU A 143 -3.79 -6.97 0.94
C LEU A 143 -3.83 -7.30 2.43
N CYS A 144 -4.16 -8.55 2.79
CA CYS A 144 -4.25 -8.94 4.19
C CYS A 144 -2.87 -9.13 4.83
N THR A 145 -1.84 -9.41 4.04
CA THR A 145 -0.43 -9.42 4.48
C THR A 145 0.09 -7.99 4.69
N PHE A 146 0.05 -7.12 3.70
CA PHE A 146 0.78 -5.84 3.75
C PHE A 146 -0.06 -4.63 4.17
N ALA A 147 -1.39 -4.68 4.06
CA ALA A 147 -2.28 -3.54 4.35
C ALA A 147 -3.07 -3.71 5.66
N GLN A 148 -2.73 -4.71 6.48
CA GLN A 148 -3.32 -4.84 7.81
C GLN A 148 -2.92 -3.62 8.66
N GLN A 149 -3.88 -2.89 9.22
CA GLN A 149 -3.63 -1.96 10.32
C GLN A 149 -4.20 -2.59 11.57
N VAL A 150 -3.63 -2.19 12.72
CA VAL A 150 -4.16 -2.34 14.08
C VAL A 150 -5.62 -2.77 14.06
N THR A 151 -5.92 -4.00 14.48
CA THR A 151 -7.31 -4.35 14.79
C THR A 151 -7.74 -3.40 15.90
N ALA A 152 -8.75 -2.59 15.61
CA ALA A 152 -9.35 -1.62 16.54
C ALA A 152 -9.75 -2.26 17.89
N ASP A 153 -9.76 -3.60 17.93
CA ASP A 153 -10.22 -4.44 19.02
C ASP A 153 -9.09 -4.87 19.98
N THR A 154 -7.81 -4.78 19.59
CA THR A 154 -6.68 -5.31 20.41
C THR A 154 -5.57 -4.31 20.69
N GLY A 155 -5.40 -3.25 19.89
CA GLY A 155 -4.32 -2.26 20.07
C GLY A 155 -2.93 -2.75 19.65
N ASP A 156 -2.83 -3.94 19.05
CA ASP A 156 -1.56 -4.47 18.56
C ASP A 156 -1.10 -3.75 17.28
N THR A 157 0.19 -3.40 17.22
CA THR A 157 0.83 -2.85 16.03
C THR A 157 0.91 -3.89 14.92
N ASN A 158 0.87 -3.45 13.66
CA ASN A 158 1.06 -4.35 12.53
C ASN A 158 2.47 -5.01 12.65
N PRO A 159 2.58 -6.35 12.57
CA PRO A 159 3.85 -7.06 12.73
C PRO A 159 4.89 -6.79 11.63
N TYR A 160 4.48 -6.17 10.52
CA TYR A 160 5.35 -5.68 9.45
C TYR A 160 5.93 -4.29 9.73
N TRP A 161 5.37 -3.50 10.67
CA TRP A 161 5.83 -2.13 10.90
C TRP A 161 7.17 -2.06 11.64
N GLU A 162 7.39 -2.91 12.63
CA GLU A 162 8.68 -2.98 13.35
C GLU A 162 9.84 -3.47 12.45
N PRO A 163 9.64 -4.44 11.53
CA PRO A 163 10.65 -4.81 10.53
C PRO A 163 10.87 -3.78 9.42
N LEU A 164 9.86 -2.99 9.03
CA LEU A 164 9.95 -1.98 7.97
C LEU A 164 10.69 -0.69 8.38
N GLN A 165 11.14 -0.61 9.64
CA GLN A 165 11.96 0.45 10.24
C GLN A 165 11.46 1.85 9.93
N TYR A 166 10.61 2.39 10.80
CA TYR A 166 10.30 3.82 10.76
C TYR A 166 11.49 4.60 11.33
N THR A 167 12.49 4.82 10.47
CA THR A 167 13.84 5.21 10.90
C THR A 167 13.87 6.55 11.62
N ALA A 168 12.98 7.50 11.29
CA ALA A 168 13.03 8.84 11.87
C ALA A 168 12.61 8.88 13.36
N ALA A 169 11.51 8.21 13.76
CA ALA A 169 11.16 8.12 15.18
C ALA A 169 12.12 7.19 15.92
N GLU A 170 12.50 6.06 15.31
CA GLU A 170 13.43 5.10 15.93
C GLU A 170 14.79 5.74 16.21
N LEU A 171 15.37 6.46 15.25
CA LEU A 171 16.61 7.22 15.43
C LEU A 171 16.47 8.24 16.57
N ALA A 172 15.36 8.98 16.60
CA ALA A 172 15.15 10.01 17.61
C ALA A 172 14.97 9.39 19.01
N GLN A 173 14.20 8.31 19.13
CA GLN A 173 14.05 7.52 20.36
C GLN A 173 15.37 6.89 20.82
N ALA A 174 16.21 6.46 19.88
CA ALA A 174 17.55 5.94 20.15
C ALA A 174 18.57 7.05 20.50
N GLY A 175 18.13 8.29 20.66
CA GLY A 175 18.96 9.42 21.10
C GLY A 175 19.73 10.13 19.98
N TYR A 176 19.51 9.75 18.72
CA TYR A 176 20.10 10.46 17.59
C TYR A 176 19.41 11.80 17.37
N ARG A 177 20.20 12.81 17.00
CA ARG A 177 19.68 14.11 16.58
C ARG A 177 19.18 14.00 15.14
N VAL A 178 17.90 13.72 14.98
CA VAL A 178 17.23 13.63 13.68
C VAL A 178 16.77 15.00 13.22
N LEU A 179 17.12 15.36 11.99
CA LEU A 179 16.66 16.59 11.33
C LEU A 179 16.07 16.23 9.96
N VAL A 180 14.77 16.48 9.79
CA VAL A 180 14.04 16.31 8.53
C VAL A 180 14.02 17.66 7.81
N LEU A 181 14.52 17.67 6.58
CA LEU A 181 14.54 18.84 5.71
C LEU A 181 13.54 18.64 4.58
N GLU A 182 12.55 19.51 4.49
CA GLU A 182 11.46 19.34 3.52
C GLU A 182 11.19 20.61 2.72
N GLN A 183 11.11 20.46 1.40
CA GLN A 183 10.60 21.47 0.49
C GLN A 183 9.06 21.38 0.44
N GLY A 184 8.44 21.59 1.60
CA GLY A 184 7.00 21.52 1.78
C GLY A 184 6.56 22.47 2.89
N LYS A 185 5.28 22.86 2.86
CA LYS A 185 4.67 23.54 4.01
C LYS A 185 4.26 22.46 5.01
N PHE A 186 5.02 22.33 6.09
CA PHE A 186 4.58 21.58 7.25
C PHE A 186 3.48 22.40 7.93
N HIS A 187 2.27 21.85 8.00
CA HIS A 187 1.18 22.41 8.76
C HIS A 187 1.20 21.76 10.15
N HIS A 188 1.49 22.53 11.20
CA HIS A 188 1.44 22.03 12.56
C HIS A 188 -0.03 21.73 12.93
N PRO A 189 -0.34 20.72 13.76
CA PRO A 189 -1.72 20.47 14.21
C PRO A 189 -2.41 21.67 14.90
N ALA A 190 -1.62 22.57 15.47
CA ALA A 190 -2.10 23.84 16.05
C ALA A 190 -2.37 24.95 15.00
N ASP A 191 -1.92 24.77 13.75
CA ASP A 191 -2.18 25.67 12.63
C ASP A 191 -3.53 25.37 11.94
N SER A 192 -4.25 24.33 12.41
CA SER A 192 -5.62 24.03 12.05
C SER A 192 -6.57 25.00 12.77
N THR A 193 -6.75 26.20 12.23
CA THR A 193 -7.74 27.14 12.78
C THR A 193 -9.15 26.67 12.45
N PHE A 194 -9.97 26.47 13.47
CA PHE A 194 -11.41 26.27 13.36
C PHE A 194 -12.11 27.53 12.80
N GLY A 195 -12.99 27.30 11.84
CA GLY A 195 -13.86 28.27 11.16
C GLY A 195 -14.04 27.80 9.72
N GLU A 196 -15.14 27.20 9.28
CA GLU A 196 -16.54 27.39 9.65
C GLU A 196 -17.23 26.00 9.75
N MET A 197 -17.74 25.68 10.93
CA MET A 197 -18.62 24.54 11.19
C MET A 197 -19.97 25.12 11.65
N GLU A 198 -20.74 25.64 10.70
CA GLU A 198 -22.12 26.03 10.96
C GLU A 198 -22.98 25.80 9.71
N GLU A 199 -23.05 24.54 9.27
CA GLU A 199 -24.27 23.96 8.66
C GLU A 199 -24.24 22.43 8.47
N TYR A 200 -23.33 21.71 9.11
CA TYR A 200 -23.07 20.29 8.80
C TYR A 200 -23.79 19.26 9.71
N GLU A 201 -24.77 19.71 10.52
CA GLU A 201 -25.44 18.87 11.52
C GLU A 201 -26.72 18.16 11.06
N LYS A 202 -26.99 18.05 9.75
CA LYS A 202 -28.15 17.27 9.27
C LYS A 202 -27.81 16.36 8.10
N GLN A 203 -27.15 15.25 8.39
CA GLN A 203 -27.55 13.93 7.87
C GLN A 203 -26.74 12.80 8.51
N TYR A 204 -27.37 12.09 9.43
CA TYR A 204 -26.92 10.81 9.98
C TYR A 204 -27.87 9.70 9.52
N ALA A 205 -27.31 8.61 8.98
CA ALA A 205 -27.44 7.24 9.50
C ALA A 205 -26.81 6.22 8.52
N ASP A 206 -26.16 5.21 9.11
CA ASP A 206 -25.65 3.96 8.52
C ASP A 206 -24.32 4.02 7.76
N SER A 207 -23.32 3.34 8.34
CA SER A 207 -22.00 3.07 7.77
C SER A 207 -22.14 2.18 6.52
N VAL A 208 -22.40 2.85 5.40
CA VAL A 208 -22.41 2.35 4.03
C VAL A 208 -21.56 3.32 3.22
N PHE A 209 -20.74 2.83 2.29
CA PHE A 209 -19.99 3.69 1.36
C PHE A 209 -20.93 4.71 0.70
N LEU A 210 -20.83 5.99 1.07
CA LEU A 210 -21.64 7.02 0.43
C LEU A 210 -20.97 7.40 -0.89
N HIS A 211 -21.41 6.79 -1.99
CA HIS A 211 -20.99 7.21 -3.31
C HIS A 211 -21.47 8.64 -3.58
N SER A 212 -20.55 9.52 -3.95
CA SER A 212 -20.93 10.85 -4.44
C SER A 212 -21.73 10.75 -5.74
N VAL A 213 -22.48 11.79 -6.08
CA VAL A 213 -23.26 11.83 -7.35
C VAL A 213 -22.39 11.50 -8.57
N PRO A 214 -21.15 12.01 -8.72
CA PRO A 214 -20.24 11.60 -9.79
C PRO A 214 -19.90 10.11 -9.79
N ASN A 215 -19.60 9.52 -8.63
CA ASN A 215 -19.34 8.08 -8.52
C ASN A 215 -20.59 7.26 -8.88
N GLN A 216 -21.77 7.69 -8.45
CA GLN A 216 -23.03 7.03 -8.81
C GLN A 216 -23.30 7.08 -10.31
N VAL A 217 -22.95 8.17 -11.00
CA VAL A 217 -23.05 8.26 -12.46
C VAL A 217 -22.18 7.21 -13.16
N LEU A 218 -20.96 6.98 -12.66
CA LEU A 218 -20.10 5.89 -13.17
C LEU A 218 -20.77 4.53 -12.95
N LEU A 219 -21.25 4.27 -11.73
CA LEU A 219 -21.92 3.01 -11.39
C LEU A 219 -23.14 2.75 -12.27
N ASP A 220 -24.01 3.75 -12.44
CA ASP A 220 -25.21 3.67 -13.28
C ASP A 220 -24.86 3.40 -14.75
N GLY A 221 -23.82 4.07 -15.26
CA GLY A 221 -23.31 3.89 -16.62
C GLY A 221 -22.74 2.49 -16.83
N CYS A 222 -21.90 2.03 -15.92
CA CYS A 222 -21.36 0.68 -15.94
C CYS A 222 -22.46 -0.37 -15.85
N ALA A 223 -23.47 -0.19 -14.98
CA ALA A 223 -24.60 -1.12 -14.87
C ALA A 223 -25.38 -1.25 -16.18
N LYS A 224 -25.66 -0.14 -16.88
CA LYS A 224 -26.33 -0.15 -18.20
C LYS A 224 -25.51 -0.84 -19.28
N LEU A 225 -24.19 -0.73 -19.21
CA LEU A 225 -23.25 -1.33 -20.16
C LEU A 225 -22.82 -2.76 -19.76
N ASN A 226 -23.32 -3.26 -18.62
CA ASN A 226 -22.91 -4.53 -18.03
C ASN A 226 -21.39 -4.60 -17.77
N PHE A 227 -20.80 -3.50 -17.31
CA PHE A 227 -19.38 -3.39 -16.96
C PHE A 227 -19.17 -3.64 -15.46
N PRO A 228 -18.06 -4.31 -15.08
CA PRO A 228 -17.73 -4.57 -13.68
C PRO A 228 -17.40 -3.27 -12.95
N VAL A 229 -17.80 -3.18 -11.69
CA VAL A 229 -17.48 -2.05 -10.80
C VAL A 229 -17.02 -2.55 -9.45
N HIS A 230 -16.12 -1.80 -8.82
CA HIS A 230 -15.57 -2.11 -7.50
C HIS A 230 -15.53 -0.87 -6.63
N ALA A 231 -15.72 -1.07 -5.31
CA ALA A 231 -15.48 -0.03 -4.33
C ALA A 231 -13.98 0.21 -4.14
N ILE A 232 -13.58 1.46 -4.00
CA ILE A 232 -12.20 1.83 -3.68
C ILE A 232 -12.08 2.02 -2.15
N PRO A 233 -11.19 1.28 -1.46
CA PRO A 233 -10.91 1.52 -0.05
C PRO A 233 -10.43 2.96 0.21
N GLN A 234 -10.95 3.58 1.26
CA GLN A 234 -10.66 4.98 1.58
C GLN A 234 -9.56 5.10 2.64
N ASN A 235 -8.64 6.04 2.44
CA ASN A 235 -7.52 6.32 3.35
C ASN A 235 -7.94 7.27 4.50
N THR A 236 -9.03 6.94 5.19
CA THR A 236 -9.73 7.82 6.15
C THR A 236 -9.84 7.21 7.54
N ASN A 237 -9.06 6.16 7.83
CA ASN A 237 -9.12 5.41 9.09
C ASN A 237 -10.53 4.93 9.48
N GLY A 238 -11.33 4.53 8.49
CA GLY A 238 -12.69 4.05 8.72
C GLY A 238 -13.74 5.15 8.89
N HIS A 239 -13.37 6.42 8.92
CA HIS A 239 -14.33 7.53 8.98
C HIS A 239 -14.91 7.85 7.60
N THR A 240 -16.19 8.25 7.59
CA THR A 240 -16.81 8.88 6.42
C THR A 240 -16.15 10.22 6.17
N HIS A 241 -15.73 10.49 4.93
CA HIS A 241 -14.99 11.70 4.58
C HIS A 241 -15.46 12.29 3.26
N SER A 242 -16.01 13.50 3.31
CA SER A 242 -16.61 14.20 2.16
C SER A 242 -16.12 15.64 2.06
N CYS A 243 -14.80 15.86 2.09
CA CYS A 243 -14.26 17.21 1.97
C CYS A 243 -14.30 17.77 0.54
N GLY A 244 -14.54 16.97 -0.49
CA GLY A 244 -14.52 17.40 -1.89
C GLY A 244 -13.12 17.70 -2.46
N PHE A 245 -12.15 18.03 -1.61
CA PHE A 245 -10.81 18.50 -1.99
C PHE A 245 -9.68 17.51 -1.72
N CYS A 246 -9.98 16.23 -1.48
CA CYS A 246 -9.00 15.20 -1.10
C CYS A 246 -7.76 15.10 -2.00
N SER A 247 -7.88 15.47 -3.28
CA SER A 247 -6.80 15.53 -4.27
C SER A 247 -5.81 16.67 -4.00
N LEU A 248 -6.26 17.75 -3.36
CA LEU A 248 -5.49 18.95 -3.03
C LEU A 248 -5.00 18.97 -1.57
N GLY A 249 -5.51 18.07 -0.74
CA GLY A 249 -5.22 18.01 0.68
C GLY A 249 -6.49 17.78 1.48
N CYS A 250 -6.36 17.32 2.72
CA CYS A 250 -7.49 17.11 3.59
C CYS A 250 -7.52 18.24 4.62
N PRO A 251 -8.48 19.18 4.56
CA PRO A 251 -8.56 20.26 5.54
C PRO A 251 -8.91 19.77 6.94
N TYR A 252 -9.52 18.58 7.05
CA TYR A 252 -9.98 18.00 8.32
C TYR A 252 -8.98 17.04 8.97
N GLY A 253 -7.83 16.77 8.33
CA GLY A 253 -6.84 15.80 8.85
C GLY A 253 -7.28 14.34 8.84
N GLU A 254 -8.47 14.02 8.32
CA GLU A 254 -9.00 12.65 8.26
C GLU A 254 -8.25 11.74 7.27
N LYS A 255 -7.74 12.33 6.18
CA LYS A 255 -6.90 11.60 5.24
C LYS A 255 -5.61 11.23 5.95
N GLN A 256 -5.33 9.93 6.05
CA GLN A 256 -4.15 9.37 6.71
C GLN A 256 -2.88 9.60 5.86
N GLY A 257 -2.55 10.87 5.65
CA GLY A 257 -1.32 11.32 5.02
C GLY A 257 -0.18 11.38 6.02
N SER A 258 1.04 11.60 5.53
CA SER A 258 2.24 11.46 6.36
C SER A 258 2.29 12.38 7.59
N HIS A 259 1.67 13.56 7.50
CA HIS A 259 1.56 14.54 8.58
C HIS A 259 0.77 14.09 9.83
N VAL A 260 -0.17 13.15 9.71
CA VAL A 260 -0.99 12.61 10.84
C VAL A 260 -0.64 11.15 11.18
N THR A 261 0.40 10.62 10.55
CA THR A 261 0.91 9.26 10.79
C THR A 261 2.39 9.38 11.17
N TRP A 262 3.30 8.61 10.58
CA TRP A 262 4.76 8.73 10.67
C TRP A 262 5.35 10.11 11.06
N LEU A 263 5.09 11.23 10.36
CA LEU A 263 5.75 12.51 10.73
C LEU A 263 5.36 12.99 12.13
N GLN A 264 4.13 12.70 12.58
CA GLN A 264 3.69 12.95 13.94
C GLN A 264 4.47 12.06 14.93
N ASP A 265 4.67 10.79 14.60
CA ASP A 265 5.46 9.86 15.43
C ASP A 265 6.92 10.33 15.56
N ALA A 266 7.54 10.78 14.46
CA ALA A 266 8.90 11.32 14.50
C ALA A 266 9.01 12.61 15.32
N ALA A 267 8.03 13.51 15.20
CA ALA A 267 7.99 14.72 16.01
C ALA A 267 7.88 14.37 17.50
N ALA A 268 6.98 13.45 17.86
CA ALA A 268 6.81 12.97 19.23
C ALA A 268 8.08 12.30 19.80
N ALA A 269 8.85 11.63 18.93
CA ALA A 269 10.14 11.04 19.26
C ALA A 269 11.31 12.05 19.37
N GLY A 270 11.09 13.33 19.02
CA GLY A 270 12.10 14.39 19.14
C GLY A 270 12.85 14.73 17.84
N ALA A 271 12.40 14.22 16.69
CA ALA A 271 12.90 14.69 15.41
C ALA A 271 12.58 16.17 15.21
N LYS A 272 13.51 16.90 14.60
CA LYS A 272 13.34 18.32 14.26
C LYS A 272 13.02 18.48 12.79
N PHE A 273 12.26 19.51 12.47
CA PHE A 273 11.83 19.80 11.10
C PHE A 273 12.29 21.19 10.69
N ILE A 274 12.79 21.31 9.46
CA ILE A 274 12.97 22.60 8.78
C ILE A 274 12.12 22.55 7.52
N ALA A 275 10.95 23.17 7.59
CA ALA A 275 10.07 23.37 6.46
C ALA A 275 10.61 24.50 5.56
N GLY A 276 10.23 24.46 4.28
CA GLY A 276 10.70 25.43 3.28
C GLY A 276 12.21 25.37 3.02
N CYS A 277 12.86 24.25 3.34
CA CYS A 277 14.26 24.01 3.07
C CYS A 277 14.44 23.27 1.75
N LYS A 278 15.09 23.90 0.78
CA LYS A 278 15.51 23.26 -0.46
C LYS A 278 16.96 22.81 -0.32
N VAL A 279 17.19 21.50 -0.33
CA VAL A 279 18.55 20.96 -0.35
C VAL A 279 19.12 21.05 -1.76
N ASP A 280 20.25 21.73 -1.90
CA ASP A 280 20.90 21.99 -3.19
C ASP A 280 21.89 20.88 -3.55
N LYS A 281 22.70 20.43 -2.59
CA LYS A 281 23.64 19.30 -2.73
C LYS A 281 23.89 18.55 -1.42
N VAL A 282 24.24 17.28 -1.54
CA VAL A 282 24.84 16.46 -0.48
C VAL A 282 26.34 16.73 -0.47
N THR A 283 26.91 16.97 0.71
CA THR A 283 28.36 17.09 0.88
C THR A 283 28.94 15.74 1.27
N TYR A 284 30.13 15.40 0.76
CA TYR A 284 30.82 14.17 1.12
C TYR A 284 32.34 14.32 1.00
N THR A 285 33.07 13.44 1.68
CA THR A 285 34.53 13.35 1.66
C THR A 285 34.90 11.87 1.65
N ASP A 286 35.82 11.45 0.79
CA ASP A 286 36.24 10.05 0.65
C ASP A 286 35.07 9.05 0.52
N ASN A 287 34.06 9.42 -0.28
CA ASN A 287 32.81 8.69 -0.50
C ASN A 287 31.87 8.58 0.74
N VAL A 288 32.15 9.32 1.81
CA VAL A 288 31.29 9.36 3.01
C VAL A 288 30.53 10.69 3.06
N ALA A 289 29.20 10.62 3.19
CA ALA A 289 28.38 11.81 3.35
C ALA A 289 28.74 12.57 4.63
N THR A 290 28.86 13.90 4.54
CA THR A 290 29.22 14.79 5.65
C THR A 290 28.11 15.78 6.01
N GLY A 291 27.03 15.78 5.23
CA GLY A 291 25.90 16.66 5.42
C GLY A 291 25.26 17.11 4.12
N VAL A 292 24.59 18.25 4.20
CA VAL A 292 23.93 18.88 3.05
C VAL A 292 24.10 20.39 3.08
N GLU A 293 24.14 20.97 1.89
CA GLU A 293 23.99 22.40 1.69
C GLU A 293 22.64 22.67 1.01
N GLY A 294 21.97 23.73 1.42
CA GLY A 294 20.69 24.11 0.87
C GLY A 294 20.36 25.57 1.15
N THR A 295 19.10 25.90 0.93
CA THR A 295 18.56 27.23 1.14
C THR A 295 17.19 27.18 1.81
N VAL A 296 16.91 28.17 2.66
CA VAL A 296 15.60 28.40 3.29
C VAL A 296 15.07 29.78 2.91
N LEU A 297 13.82 30.08 3.29
CA LEU A 297 13.15 31.36 2.99
C LEU A 297 13.14 31.66 1.48
N ASP A 298 12.64 30.71 0.70
CA ASP A 298 12.54 30.79 -0.76
C ASP A 298 13.89 31.03 -1.46
N GLY A 299 14.94 30.35 -1.01
CA GLY A 299 16.25 30.42 -1.64
C GLY A 299 17.15 31.56 -1.14
N LYS A 300 16.66 32.39 -0.20
CA LYS A 300 17.36 33.63 0.19
C LYS A 300 18.47 33.41 1.21
N VAL A 301 18.31 32.43 2.09
CA VAL A 301 19.25 32.20 3.19
C VAL A 301 19.91 30.83 3.02
N PRO A 302 21.24 30.77 2.84
CA PRO A 302 21.94 29.50 2.76
C PRO A 302 21.96 28.81 4.13
N ILE A 303 21.86 27.49 4.11
CA ILE A 303 21.99 26.63 5.29
C ILE A 303 22.97 25.51 5.00
N VAL A 304 23.81 25.20 5.99
CA VAL A 304 24.69 24.03 5.98
C VAL A 304 24.33 23.18 7.17
N VAL A 305 23.91 21.94 6.91
CA VAL A 305 23.61 20.96 7.94
C VAL A 305 24.68 19.89 7.88
N ARG A 306 25.49 19.79 8.94
CA ARG A 306 26.44 18.67 9.10
C ARG A 306 25.70 17.46 9.65
N ALA A 307 25.88 16.32 9.00
CA ALA A 307 25.27 15.07 9.41
C ALA A 307 26.19 13.91 9.06
N ASN A 308 26.24 12.91 9.93
CA ASN A 308 27.00 11.68 9.68
C ASN A 308 26.28 10.75 8.69
N THR A 309 24.98 10.97 8.49
CA THR A 309 24.12 10.17 7.61
C THR A 309 23.14 11.10 6.92
N VAL A 310 22.94 10.89 5.62
CA VAL A 310 22.01 11.67 4.79
C VAL A 310 21.11 10.69 4.03
N VAL A 311 19.79 10.84 4.18
CA VAL A 311 18.78 10.06 3.47
C VAL A 311 18.10 10.93 2.43
N SER A 312 18.15 10.52 1.16
CA SER A 312 17.51 11.26 0.05
C SER A 312 16.09 10.76 -0.22
N ALA A 313 15.10 11.45 0.35
CA ALA A 313 13.68 11.10 0.24
C ALA A 313 12.85 12.12 -0.59
N CYS A 314 13.47 12.76 -1.59
CA CYS A 314 12.84 13.81 -2.40
C CYS A 314 11.90 13.28 -3.51
N GLY A 315 11.61 11.98 -3.53
CA GLY A 315 10.75 11.34 -4.53
C GLY A 315 11.45 11.04 -5.87
N GLY A 316 10.72 10.39 -6.79
CA GLY A 316 11.28 9.83 -8.03
C GLY A 316 11.92 10.82 -9.00
N VAL A 317 11.60 12.12 -8.89
CA VAL A 317 12.17 13.19 -9.73
C VAL A 317 13.28 13.94 -9.01
N TYR A 318 13.04 14.39 -7.78
CA TYR A 318 14.00 15.26 -7.10
C TYR A 318 15.12 14.50 -6.39
N SER A 319 14.94 13.24 -5.99
CA SER A 319 16.03 12.43 -5.44
C SER A 319 17.16 12.25 -6.47
N PRO A 320 16.91 11.76 -7.70
CA PRO A 320 18.00 11.66 -8.69
C PRO A 320 18.57 13.03 -9.07
N ALA A 321 17.75 14.08 -9.12
CA ALA A 321 18.24 15.43 -9.40
C ALA A 321 19.20 15.94 -8.29
N LEU A 322 18.89 15.69 -7.02
CA LEU A 322 19.77 16.02 -5.91
C LEU A 322 21.09 15.24 -6.01
N LEU A 323 21.03 13.93 -6.26
CA LEU A 323 22.22 13.08 -6.36
C LEU A 323 23.13 13.52 -7.54
N LEU A 324 22.54 13.85 -8.70
CA LEU A 324 23.28 14.37 -9.86
C LEU A 324 23.95 15.71 -9.56
N ARG A 325 23.23 16.68 -8.95
CA ARG A 325 23.81 17.97 -8.55
C ARG A 325 24.89 17.83 -7.48
N SER A 326 24.83 16.76 -6.70
CA SER A 326 25.86 16.42 -5.71
C SER A 326 27.10 15.81 -6.34
N GLY A 327 27.08 15.43 -7.63
CA GLY A 327 28.25 14.88 -8.34
C GLY A 327 28.38 13.36 -8.30
N LEU A 328 27.34 12.63 -7.87
CA LEU A 328 27.35 11.16 -7.88
C LEU A 328 27.28 10.62 -9.31
N GLN A 329 28.10 9.61 -9.61
CA GLN A 329 28.34 9.11 -10.99
C GLN A 329 27.70 7.75 -11.30
N ASN A 330 26.80 7.23 -10.46
CA ASN A 330 26.16 5.95 -10.73
C ASN A 330 25.31 6.04 -12.02
N PRO A 331 25.55 5.18 -13.03
CA PRO A 331 24.93 5.29 -14.35
C PRO A 331 23.40 5.07 -14.34
N ASN A 332 22.85 4.54 -13.25
CA ASN A 332 21.41 4.32 -13.10
C ASN A 332 20.67 5.55 -12.55
N ILE A 333 21.37 6.56 -12.01
CA ILE A 333 20.73 7.74 -11.43
C ILE A 333 19.92 8.48 -12.52
N GLY A 334 18.63 8.67 -12.25
CA GLY A 334 17.70 9.35 -13.18
C GLY A 334 17.26 8.52 -14.38
N ARG A 335 17.66 7.24 -14.47
CA ARG A 335 17.19 6.31 -15.51
C ARG A 335 16.04 5.44 -15.00
N ASN A 336 15.41 4.71 -15.93
CA ASN A 336 14.35 3.74 -15.64
C ASN A 336 13.10 4.35 -14.98
N MET A 337 12.84 5.64 -15.21
CA MET A 337 11.64 6.31 -14.74
C MET A 337 10.40 5.66 -15.37
N ARG A 338 9.48 5.23 -14.50
CA ARG A 338 8.18 4.69 -14.89
C ARG A 338 7.11 5.65 -14.41
N LEU A 339 6.19 5.96 -15.31
CA LEU A 339 5.05 6.84 -15.05
C LEU A 339 3.77 6.03 -15.14
N HIS A 340 2.75 6.48 -14.40
CA HIS A 340 1.38 6.04 -14.60
C HIS A 340 0.67 7.09 -15.47
N PRO A 341 0.61 6.92 -16.80
CA PRO A 341 -0.12 7.84 -17.64
C PRO A 341 -1.63 7.71 -17.36
N VAL A 342 -2.28 8.84 -17.06
CA VAL A 342 -3.72 8.91 -16.77
C VAL A 342 -4.39 9.82 -17.79
N THR A 343 -5.52 9.39 -18.35
CA THR A 343 -6.37 10.19 -19.22
C THR A 343 -7.64 10.57 -18.49
N THR A 344 -8.03 11.85 -18.57
CA THR A 344 -9.29 12.34 -17.98
C THR A 344 -10.33 12.51 -19.08
N ILE A 345 -11.56 12.06 -18.82
CA ILE A 345 -12.71 12.21 -19.71
C ILE A 345 -13.80 12.97 -18.97
N TYR A 346 -14.40 13.97 -19.62
CA TYR A 346 -15.51 14.76 -19.09
C TYR A 346 -16.81 14.40 -19.81
N GLY A 347 -17.91 14.31 -19.06
CA GLY A 347 -19.25 14.04 -19.60
C GLY A 347 -20.24 15.12 -19.18
N PHE A 348 -21.10 15.56 -20.10
CA PHE A 348 -22.21 16.48 -19.82
C PHE A 348 -23.53 15.70 -19.74
N LEU A 349 -24.27 15.89 -18.66
CA LEU A 349 -25.57 15.27 -18.43
C LEU A 349 -26.69 16.33 -18.44
N PRO A 350 -27.45 16.49 -19.53
CA PRO A 350 -28.43 17.57 -19.67
C PRO A 350 -29.60 17.49 -18.68
N THR A 351 -29.86 16.31 -18.13
CA THR A 351 -31.00 16.03 -17.24
C THR A 351 -30.60 15.82 -15.78
N LYS A 352 -29.30 15.91 -15.45
CA LYS A 352 -28.78 15.64 -14.10
C LYS A 352 -27.70 16.65 -13.74
N VAL A 353 -27.94 17.43 -12.69
CA VAL A 353 -26.90 18.30 -12.12
C VAL A 353 -25.88 17.41 -11.41
N VAL A 354 -24.62 17.51 -11.83
CA VAL A 354 -23.49 16.82 -11.21
C VAL A 354 -22.52 17.87 -10.71
N LYS A 355 -22.40 17.99 -9.39
CA LYS A 355 -21.40 18.85 -8.75
C LYS A 355 -20.18 18.01 -8.46
N SER A 356 -19.14 18.17 -9.28
CA SER A 356 -17.94 17.35 -9.21
C SER A 356 -17.10 17.56 -7.95
N TRP A 357 -17.38 18.59 -7.16
CA TRP A 357 -16.67 18.93 -5.91
C TRP A 357 -17.40 18.48 -4.64
N GLU A 358 -18.57 17.84 -4.74
CA GLU A 358 -19.34 17.36 -3.58
C GLU A 358 -19.15 15.83 -3.38
N GLY A 359 -19.04 15.41 -2.13
CA GLY A 359 -18.94 13.99 -1.76
C GLY A 359 -17.51 13.45 -1.68
N SER A 360 -17.38 12.16 -1.37
CA SER A 360 -16.09 11.46 -1.37
C SER A 360 -15.53 11.28 -2.78
N ILE A 361 -14.24 11.55 -2.94
CA ILE A 361 -13.50 11.28 -4.19
C ILE A 361 -13.33 9.78 -4.38
N MET A 362 -13.34 9.32 -5.63
CA MET A 362 -12.89 7.97 -6.00
C MET A 362 -13.38 6.87 -5.04
N THR A 363 -14.68 6.69 -4.96
CA THR A 363 -15.28 5.59 -4.18
C THR A 363 -15.62 4.39 -5.07
N SER A 364 -15.54 4.55 -6.39
CA SER A 364 -15.86 3.53 -7.39
C SER A 364 -14.83 3.48 -8.52
N VAL A 365 -14.58 2.28 -9.05
CA VAL A 365 -13.71 2.01 -10.22
C VAL A 365 -14.32 0.95 -11.11
N THR A 366 -14.08 1.04 -12.41
CA THR A 366 -14.27 -0.07 -13.36
C THR A 366 -12.94 -0.45 -14.01
N ASP A 367 -12.71 -1.75 -14.18
CA ASP A 367 -11.48 -2.33 -14.73
C ASP A 367 -11.69 -2.96 -16.13
N VAL A 368 -12.78 -2.57 -16.81
CA VAL A 368 -13.27 -3.16 -18.06
C VAL A 368 -12.22 -3.21 -19.18
N VAL A 369 -11.18 -2.36 -19.14
CA VAL A 369 -10.02 -2.38 -20.04
C VAL A 369 -8.71 -2.32 -19.24
N SER A 370 -8.47 -3.30 -18.37
CA SER A 370 -7.20 -3.43 -17.65
C SER A 370 -6.19 -4.31 -18.40
N ASN A 371 -4.89 -3.96 -18.31
CA ASN A 371 -3.77 -4.79 -18.79
C ASN A 371 -3.84 -5.20 -20.28
N VAL A 372 -4.16 -4.27 -21.17
CA VAL A 372 -4.35 -4.49 -22.62
C VAL A 372 -3.15 -5.20 -23.29
N HIS A 373 -1.94 -4.96 -22.78
CA HIS A 373 -0.70 -5.53 -23.33
C HIS A 373 -0.18 -6.75 -22.54
N GLY A 374 -0.91 -7.23 -21.54
CA GLY A 374 -0.59 -8.46 -20.81
C GLY A 374 0.62 -8.39 -19.86
N ASN A 375 1.35 -7.28 -19.81
CA ASN A 375 2.62 -7.14 -19.09
C ASN A 375 2.50 -6.46 -17.71
N GLY A 376 1.30 -6.03 -17.29
CA GLY A 376 1.07 -5.34 -16.02
C GLY A 376 1.57 -3.89 -15.98
N TYR A 377 2.16 -3.38 -17.07
CA TYR A 377 2.76 -2.04 -17.17
C TYR A 377 1.91 -1.02 -17.92
N ASN A 378 0.60 -1.24 -18.06
CA ASN A 378 -0.34 -0.26 -18.60
C ASN A 378 -1.69 -0.41 -17.87
N VAL A 379 -1.99 0.51 -16.95
CA VAL A 379 -3.25 0.50 -16.19
C VAL A 379 -4.14 1.61 -16.70
N HIS A 380 -5.10 1.25 -17.55
CA HIS A 380 -6.29 2.06 -17.82
C HIS A 380 -7.41 1.60 -16.88
N ASN A 381 -7.40 2.13 -15.66
CA ASN A 381 -8.57 2.06 -14.80
C ASN A 381 -9.38 3.33 -15.01
N ASN A 382 -10.66 3.20 -15.31
CA ASN A 382 -11.55 4.34 -15.36
C ASN A 382 -12.08 4.59 -13.95
N GLN A 383 -11.61 5.68 -13.36
CA GLN A 383 -12.00 6.14 -12.03
C GLN A 383 -12.55 7.55 -12.17
N VAL A 384 -13.60 7.87 -11.41
CA VAL A 384 -14.10 9.23 -11.34
C VAL A 384 -13.36 9.96 -10.23
N MET A 385 -12.53 10.92 -10.63
CA MET A 385 -11.98 11.92 -9.73
C MET A 385 -12.96 13.09 -9.61
N THR A 386 -13.30 13.43 -8.37
CA THR A 386 -13.95 14.68 -8.01
C THR A 386 -12.86 15.75 -7.90
N SER A 387 -13.03 16.88 -8.57
CA SER A 387 -12.09 18.01 -8.54
C SER A 387 -12.79 19.27 -8.10
#